data_AF-W9SRS4-F1
#
_entry.id   AF-W9SRS4-F1
#
_cell.length_a   1.000
_cell.length_b   1.000
_cell.length_c   1.000
_cell.angle_alpha   90.00
_cell.angle_beta   90.00
_cell.angle_gamma   90.00
#
_symmetry.space_group_name_H-M   'P 1'
#
loop_
_entity.id
_entity.type
_entity.pdbx_description
1 polymer ?
#
loop_
_entity_poly.entity_id
_entity_poly.type
_entity_poly.pdbx_seq_one_letter_code
_entity_poly.pdbx_strand_id
1 'polypeptide(L)'
;MCPNCSELCKSKWEKSKRFPAGDYEYVDMNVQGTRYIVEAFLVGDFETARPTDHYASLLEIFPRIFVWKVAELKQIVRLVSTAIKQSMKSREMPMPPWRRNAYMKTKWFGPYRRTTNSLPSKKASKLNEAFDAKSSVGFETLPIMP
;
A
#
# COMPACT_ATOMS: atom_id res chain seq x y z
N MET A 1 -8.08 -20.26 3.72
CA MET A 1 -7.01 -19.48 3.04
C MET A 1 -6.21 -20.45 2.19
N CYS A 2 -5.94 -20.12 0.93
CA CYS A 2 -5.13 -20.98 0.06
C CYS A 2 -3.71 -21.09 0.67
N PRO A 3 -3.13 -22.29 0.80
CA PRO A 3 -1.91 -22.51 1.58
C PRO A 3 -0.66 -21.87 0.95
N ASN A 4 -0.67 -21.69 -0.38
CA ASN A 4 0.38 -21.03 -1.16
C ASN A 4 -0.27 -20.15 -2.23
N CYS A 5 -0.52 -18.88 -1.93
CA CYS A 5 -1.10 -17.92 -2.88
C CYS A 5 -0.48 -16.53 -2.70
N SER A 6 -0.45 -15.77 -3.78
CA SER A 6 -0.10 -14.35 -3.80
C SER A 6 -1.32 -13.57 -4.27
N GLU A 7 -1.72 -12.53 -3.53
CA GLU A 7 -2.94 -11.77 -3.81
C GLU A 7 -2.68 -10.26 -3.69
N LEU A 8 -3.35 -9.49 -4.54
CA LEU A 8 -3.38 -8.04 -4.43
C LEU A 8 -4.38 -7.66 -3.33
N CYS A 9 -3.89 -6.95 -2.32
CA CYS A 9 -4.66 -6.40 -1.24
C CYS A 9 -4.87 -4.90 -1.47
N LYS A 10 -6.12 -4.45 -1.29
CA LYS A 10 -6.47 -3.03 -1.30
C LYS A 10 -7.08 -2.64 0.04
N SER A 11 -6.38 -1.80 0.80
CA SER A 11 -6.90 -1.20 2.02
C SER A 11 -7.52 0.16 1.73
N LYS A 12 -8.57 0.51 2.47
CA LYS A 12 -9.21 1.82 2.42
C LYS A 12 -9.57 2.24 3.83
N TRP A 13 -9.39 3.51 4.15
CA TRP A 13 -9.80 4.07 5.44
C TRP A 13 -10.41 5.45 5.27
N GLU A 14 -11.39 5.73 6.13
CA GLU A 14 -12.09 7.00 6.16
C GLU A 14 -11.27 8.08 6.86
N LYS A 15 -11.63 9.34 6.57
CA LYS A 15 -11.07 10.50 7.25
C LYS A 15 -11.37 10.42 8.74
N SER A 16 -10.36 10.67 9.55
CA SER A 16 -10.51 10.82 11.01
C SER A 16 -10.08 12.22 11.45
N LYS A 17 -10.33 12.56 12.73
CA LYS A 17 -9.78 13.79 13.33
C LYS A 17 -8.25 13.83 13.31
N ARG A 18 -7.58 12.68 13.18
CA ARG A 18 -6.12 12.55 13.33
C ARG A 18 -5.37 12.49 12.00
N PHE A 19 -6.02 12.07 10.92
CA PHE A 19 -5.39 11.87 9.61
C PHE A 19 -6.43 11.80 8.48
N PRO A 20 -6.02 12.14 7.24
CA PRO A 20 -6.90 12.12 6.07
C PRO A 20 -7.35 10.69 5.70
N ALA A 21 -8.41 10.61 4.91
CA ALA A 21 -8.79 9.38 4.23
C ALA A 21 -7.68 8.94 3.27
N GLY A 22 -7.70 7.67 2.88
CA GLY A 22 -6.77 7.15 1.89
C GLY A 22 -7.04 5.70 1.55
N ASP A 23 -6.35 5.26 0.51
CA ASP A 23 -6.28 3.87 0.10
C ASP A 23 -4.84 3.46 -0.15
N TYR A 24 -4.58 2.16 -0.08
CA TYR A 24 -3.26 1.61 -0.33
C TYR A 24 -3.37 0.22 -0.95
N GLU A 25 -2.50 -0.05 -1.91
CA GLU A 25 -2.41 -1.34 -2.57
C GLU A 25 -1.08 -1.99 -2.23
N TYR A 26 -1.12 -3.28 -1.89
CA TYR A 26 0.06 -4.06 -1.56
C TYR A 26 -0.16 -5.52 -1.94
N VAL A 27 0.92 -6.27 -2.11
CA VAL A 27 0.84 -7.71 -2.35
C VAL A 27 1.05 -8.43 -1.03
N ASP A 28 0.23 -9.44 -0.75
CA ASP A 28 0.52 -10.40 0.30
C ASP A 28 0.68 -11.80 -0.27
N MET A 29 1.45 -12.62 0.45
CA MET A 29 1.62 -14.03 0.15
C MET A 29 1.29 -14.85 1.37
N ASN A 30 0.54 -15.93 1.20
CA ASN A 30 0.40 -16.95 2.23
C ASN A 30 1.30 -18.11 1.85
N VAL A 31 2.25 -18.48 2.72
CA VAL A 31 3.13 -19.64 2.53
C VAL A 31 2.96 -20.53 3.75
N GLN A 32 2.40 -21.72 3.55
CA GLN A 32 2.14 -22.71 4.60
C GLN A 32 1.37 -22.11 5.80
N GLY A 33 0.40 -21.24 5.52
CA GLY A 33 -0.42 -20.58 6.56
C GLY A 33 0.24 -19.35 7.21
N THR A 34 1.48 -19.01 6.85
CA THR A 34 2.13 -17.77 7.29
C THR A 34 1.92 -16.68 6.25
N ARG A 35 1.35 -15.55 6.69
CA ARG A 35 1.14 -14.36 5.85
C ARG A 35 2.38 -13.46 5.83
N TYR A 36 2.85 -13.17 4.63
CA TYR A 36 3.91 -12.21 4.32
C TYR A 36 3.34 -11.04 3.54
N ILE A 37 3.88 -9.85 3.75
CA ILE A 37 3.58 -8.66 2.97
C ILE A 37 4.81 -8.34 2.13
N VAL A 38 4.58 -8.07 0.84
CA VAL A 38 5.60 -7.70 -0.12
C VAL A 38 5.47 -6.21 -0.41
N GLU A 39 6.54 -5.46 -0.16
CA GLU A 39 6.59 -4.02 -0.38
C GLU A 39 7.82 -3.65 -1.21
N ALA A 40 7.61 -2.98 -2.34
CA ALA A 40 8.66 -2.68 -3.31
C ALA A 40 9.30 -1.30 -3.10
N PHE A 41 8.69 -0.44 -2.26
CA PHE A 41 9.23 0.91 -2.04
C PHE A 41 8.86 1.50 -0.68
N LEU A 42 9.10 0.75 0.40
CA LEU A 42 8.77 1.20 1.76
C LEU A 42 9.45 2.54 2.12
N VAL A 43 10.71 2.72 1.71
CA VAL A 43 11.52 3.89 2.06
C VAL A 43 10.88 5.19 1.58
N GLY A 44 10.26 5.21 0.40
CA GLY A 44 9.62 6.41 -0.15
C GLY A 44 8.50 6.99 0.73
N ASP A 45 7.82 6.15 1.51
CA ASP A 45 6.81 6.63 2.47
C ASP A 45 7.42 7.38 3.68
N PHE A 46 8.70 7.15 3.92
CA PHE A 46 9.45 7.64 5.08
C PHE A 46 10.52 8.69 4.71
N GLU A 47 10.74 8.96 3.43
CA GLU A 47 11.62 10.03 2.98
C GLU A 47 11.14 11.42 3.46
N THR A 48 12.12 12.27 3.77
CA THR A 48 11.90 13.64 4.23
C THR A 48 12.92 14.57 3.59
N ALA A 49 12.54 15.84 3.38
CA ALA A 49 13.40 16.80 2.69
C ALA A 49 14.68 17.14 3.45
N ARG A 50 14.67 17.02 4.79
CA ARG A 50 15.81 17.34 5.66
C ARG A 50 15.97 16.27 6.74
N PRO A 51 16.48 15.07 6.41
CA PRO A 51 16.75 14.06 7.41
C PRO A 51 17.90 14.51 8.34
N THR A 52 17.98 13.94 9.53
CA THR A 52 19.24 13.91 10.29
C THR A 52 20.15 12.85 9.70
N ASP A 53 21.46 12.97 9.89
CA ASP A 53 22.43 12.02 9.33
C ASP A 53 22.19 10.59 9.84
N HIS A 54 21.83 10.47 11.12
CA HIS A 54 21.41 9.20 11.72
C HIS A 54 20.17 8.61 11.05
N TYR A 55 19.17 9.45 10.72
CA TYR A 55 17.95 9.00 10.06
C TYR A 55 18.20 8.65 8.59
N ALA A 56 19.04 9.40 7.89
CA ALA A 56 19.46 9.08 6.52
C ALA A 56 20.18 7.72 6.47
N SER A 57 21.15 7.50 7.37
CA SER A 57 21.87 6.22 7.50
C SER A 57 20.92 5.06 7.79
N LEU A 58 19.88 5.28 8.61
CA LEU A 58 18.85 4.27 8.86
C LEU A 58 18.09 3.90 7.60
N LEU A 59 17.75 4.86 6.74
CA LEU A 59 17.01 4.62 5.49
C LEU A 59 17.86 3.85 4.46
N GLU A 60 19.19 4.00 4.47
CA GLU A 60 20.10 3.30 3.55
C GLU A 60 20.21 1.79 3.84
N ILE A 61 19.90 1.34 5.06
CA ILE A 61 19.92 -0.09 5.44
C ILE A 61 18.77 -0.87 4.79
N PHE A 62 17.71 -0.17 4.40
CA PHE A 62 16.51 -0.78 3.85
C PHE A 62 16.78 -1.30 2.41
N PRO A 63 16.67 -2.63 2.12
CA PRO A 63 16.70 -3.14 0.75
C PRO A 63 15.58 -2.55 -0.12
N ARG A 64 15.69 -2.70 -1.44
CA ARG A 64 14.66 -2.21 -2.36
C ARG A 64 13.32 -2.92 -2.17
N ILE A 65 13.34 -4.24 -2.00
CA ILE A 65 12.12 -5.06 -1.86
C ILE A 65 12.11 -5.71 -0.48
N PHE A 66 10.98 -5.59 0.20
CA PHE A 66 10.72 -6.18 1.51
C PHE A 66 9.75 -7.32 1.41
N VAL A 67 10.07 -8.41 2.09
CA VAL A 67 9.14 -9.50 2.36
C VAL A 67 9.17 -9.73 3.87
N TRP A 68 8.10 -9.33 4.56
CA TRP A 68 8.05 -9.43 6.02
C TRP A 68 6.81 -10.14 6.50
N LYS A 69 6.94 -10.82 7.64
CA LYS A 69 5.77 -11.27 8.38
C LYS A 69 5.01 -10.04 8.87
N VAL A 70 3.69 -10.18 9.02
CA VAL A 70 2.80 -9.11 9.50
C VAL A 70 3.31 -8.51 10.83
N ALA A 71 3.83 -9.33 11.74
CA ALA A 71 4.36 -8.88 13.02
C ALA A 71 5.65 -8.06 12.89
N GLU A 72 6.57 -8.48 12.02
CA GLU A 72 7.85 -7.80 11.75
C GLU A 72 7.60 -6.44 11.09
N LEU A 73 6.75 -6.39 10.05
CA LEU A 73 6.36 -5.13 9.41
C LEU A 73 5.76 -4.15 10.43
N LYS A 74 4.93 -4.63 11.36
CA LYS A 74 4.33 -3.80 12.40
C LYS A 74 5.38 -3.18 13.33
N GLN A 75 6.44 -3.92 13.64
CA GLN A 75 7.56 -3.41 14.44
C GLN A 75 8.39 -2.39 13.65
N ILE A 76 8.75 -2.70 12.40
CA ILE A 76 9.50 -1.78 11.55
C ILE A 76 8.74 -0.47 11.34
N VAL A 77 7.46 -0.52 10.99
CA VAL A 77 6.63 0.68 10.81
C VAL A 77 6.61 1.53 12.09
N ARG A 78 6.62 0.92 13.29
CA ARG A 78 6.73 1.65 14.56
C ARG A 78 8.11 2.29 14.74
N LEU A 79 9.17 1.55 14.47
CA LEU A 79 10.54 2.02 14.63
C LEU A 79 10.82 3.20 13.71
N VAL A 80 10.58 3.04 12.40
CA VAL A 80 10.85 4.07 11.39
C VAL A 80 9.96 5.30 11.59
N SER A 81 8.68 5.11 11.95
CA SER A 81 7.78 6.24 12.31
C SER A 81 8.26 7.01 13.53
N THR A 82 8.99 6.36 14.46
CA THR A 82 9.54 7.02 15.64
C THR A 82 10.82 7.77 15.29
N ALA A 83 11.70 7.15 14.51
CA ALA A 83 12.94 7.75 14.05
C ALA A 83 12.69 9.00 13.18
N ILE A 84 11.73 8.94 12.24
CA ILE A 84 11.36 10.12 11.44
C ILE A 84 10.78 11.23 12.31
N LYS A 85 9.96 10.89 13.32
CA LYS A 85 9.39 11.88 14.24
C LYS A 85 10.50 12.61 15.00
N GLN A 86 11.52 11.87 15.47
CA GLN A 86 12.68 12.44 16.13
C GLN A 86 13.51 13.32 15.18
N SER A 87 13.80 12.83 13.97
CA SER A 87 14.49 13.58 12.93
C SER A 87 13.77 14.88 12.60
N MET A 88 12.47 14.83 12.33
CA MET A 88 11.68 16.02 12.01
C MET A 88 11.62 17.00 13.18
N LYS A 89 11.45 16.51 14.42
CA LYS A 89 11.47 17.35 15.62
C LYS A 89 12.82 18.07 15.78
N SER A 90 13.93 17.38 15.57
CA SER A 90 15.27 17.98 15.68
C SER A 90 15.56 19.04 14.61
N ARG A 91 14.83 18.99 13.49
CA ARG A 91 14.91 19.94 12.38
C ARG A 91 13.76 20.96 12.42
N GLU A 92 13.01 21.02 13.52
CA GLU A 92 11.88 21.93 13.72
C GLU A 92 10.78 21.82 12.63
N MET A 93 10.66 20.64 12.02
CA MET A 93 9.68 20.38 10.97
C MET A 93 8.44 19.67 11.53
N PRO A 94 7.22 20.13 11.21
CA PRO A 94 6.00 19.46 11.64
C PRO A 94 5.82 18.14 10.89
N MET A 95 5.54 17.07 11.64
CA MET A 95 5.32 15.75 11.06
C MET A 95 3.95 15.65 10.39
N PRO A 96 3.88 15.44 9.06
CA PRO A 96 2.62 15.37 8.36
C PRO A 96 1.81 14.13 8.80
N PRO A 97 0.47 14.19 8.74
CA PRO A 97 -0.39 13.11 9.23
C PRO A 97 -0.09 11.75 8.58
N TRP A 98 0.22 11.72 7.28
CA TRP A 98 0.45 10.47 6.54
C TRP A 98 1.74 9.75 6.93
N ARG A 99 2.74 10.46 7.48
CA ARG A 99 3.97 9.82 7.98
C ARG A 99 3.79 9.27 9.40
N ARG A 100 2.70 9.61 10.10
CA ARG A 100 2.49 9.20 11.49
C ARG A 100 2.25 7.70 11.55
N ASN A 101 2.76 7.09 12.63
CA ASN A 101 2.61 5.64 12.85
C ASN A 101 1.16 5.14 12.73
N ALA A 102 0.18 5.92 13.20
CA ALA A 102 -1.22 5.54 13.12
C ALA A 102 -1.69 5.39 11.66
N TYR A 103 -1.37 6.36 10.80
CA TYR A 103 -1.70 6.33 9.38
C TYR A 103 -0.92 5.25 8.64
N MET A 104 0.39 5.15 8.89
CA MET A 104 1.20 4.10 8.25
C MET A 104 0.68 2.70 8.57
N LYS A 105 0.19 2.46 9.78
CA LYS A 105 -0.43 1.18 10.13
C LYS A 105 -1.72 0.88 9.36
N THR A 106 -2.52 1.89 8.97
CA THR A 106 -3.79 1.61 8.24
C THR A 106 -3.54 1.07 6.84
N LYS A 107 -2.41 1.42 6.21
CA LYS A 107 -2.02 0.91 4.89
C LYS A 107 -2.04 -0.62 4.82
N TRP A 108 -1.46 -1.30 5.80
CA TRP A 108 -1.29 -2.75 5.78
C TRP A 108 -2.17 -3.51 6.79
N PHE A 109 -2.57 -2.86 7.89
CA PHE A 109 -3.27 -3.51 9.00
C PHE A 109 -4.72 -3.02 9.18
N GLY A 110 -5.18 -2.09 8.34
CA GLY A 110 -6.59 -1.69 8.29
C GLY A 110 -7.45 -2.73 7.58
N PRO A 111 -8.78 -2.51 7.53
CA PRO A 111 -9.67 -3.30 6.68
C PRO A 111 -9.18 -3.28 5.22
N TYR A 112 -9.13 -4.43 4.59
CA TYR A 112 -8.70 -4.57 3.21
C TYR A 112 -9.55 -5.60 2.46
N ARG A 113 -9.63 -5.44 1.14
CA ARG A 113 -10.20 -6.43 0.23
C ARG A 113 -9.07 -7.15 -0.49
N ARG A 114 -9.21 -8.46 -0.69
CA ARG A 114 -8.32 -9.23 -1.56
C ARG A 114 -8.97 -9.42 -2.91
N THR A 115 -8.21 -9.13 -3.96
CA THR A 115 -8.60 -9.52 -5.31
C THR A 115 -8.12 -10.96 -5.52
N THR A 116 -8.96 -11.94 -5.18
CA THR A 116 -8.75 -13.30 -5.63
C THR A 116 -8.99 -13.32 -7.13
N ASN A 117 -7.93 -13.20 -7.94
CA ASN A 117 -7.99 -13.71 -9.30
C ASN A 117 -8.08 -15.24 -9.18
N SER A 118 -9.29 -15.76 -8.98
CA SER A 118 -9.57 -17.13 -9.34
C SER A 118 -9.32 -17.20 -10.84
N LEU A 119 -8.23 -17.83 -11.27
CA LEU A 119 -8.15 -18.28 -12.64
C LEU A 119 -9.40 -19.17 -12.84
N PRO A 120 -10.35 -18.82 -13.73
CA PRO A 120 -11.45 -19.71 -14.00
C PRO A 120 -10.83 -20.97 -14.61
N SER A 121 -10.75 -22.05 -13.81
CA SER A 121 -10.60 -23.39 -14.34
C SER A 121 -11.75 -23.58 -15.31
N LYS A 122 -11.48 -23.50 -16.62
CA LYS A 122 -12.47 -23.63 -17.69
C LYS A 122 -13.24 -24.94 -17.49
N LYS A 123 -14.39 -24.88 -16.83
CA LYS A 123 -15.46 -25.84 -17.06
C LYS A 123 -16.30 -25.26 -18.17
N ALA A 124 -16.14 -25.82 -19.37
CA ALA A 124 -17.00 -25.54 -20.50
C ALA A 124 -18.41 -26.03 -20.15
N SER A 125 -19.31 -25.11 -19.86
CA SER A 125 -20.75 -25.35 -19.94
C SER A 125 -21.39 -24.18 -20.67
N LYS A 126 -22.06 -24.51 -21.77
CA LYS A 126 -22.67 -23.64 -22.77
C LYS A 126 -23.40 -22.44 -22.15
N LEU A 127 -23.09 -21.25 -22.66
CA LEU A 127 -23.81 -20.02 -22.38
C LEU A 127 -24.90 -19.87 -23.46
N ASN A 128 -26.16 -19.87 -23.04
CA ASN A 128 -27.23 -19.24 -23.82
C ASN A 128 -27.69 -18.00 -23.05
N GLU A 129 -28.07 -17.01 -23.83
CA GLU A 129 -28.82 -15.80 -23.51
C GLU A 129 -28.03 -14.50 -23.34
N ALA A 130 -28.52 -13.56 -24.15
CA ALA A 130 -27.97 -12.29 -24.55
C ALA A 130 -28.32 -11.21 -23.54
N PHE A 131 -27.40 -10.28 -23.30
CA PHE A 131 -27.74 -8.94 -22.84
C PHE A 131 -26.77 -7.91 -23.42
N ASP A 132 -27.37 -6.81 -23.87
CA ASP A 132 -26.86 -5.74 -24.73
C ASP A 132 -25.53 -5.10 -24.33
N ALA A 133 -24.69 -4.92 -25.34
CA ALA A 133 -23.52 -4.06 -25.28
C ALA A 133 -23.93 -2.59 -25.48
N LYS A 134 -23.64 -1.74 -24.49
CA LYS A 134 -23.40 -0.31 -24.73
C LYS A 134 -22.09 0.12 -24.08
N SER A 135 -21.09 0.23 -24.95
CA SER A 135 -19.85 0.98 -24.74
C SER A 135 -20.13 2.46 -24.98
N SER A 136 -19.53 3.34 -24.17
CA SER A 136 -19.26 4.72 -24.57
C SER A 136 -17.98 5.21 -23.90
N VAL A 137 -16.91 5.26 -24.70
CA VAL A 137 -15.73 6.08 -24.49
C VAL A 137 -16.01 7.43 -25.18
N GLY A 138 -15.72 8.54 -24.51
CA GLY A 138 -15.73 9.86 -25.13
C GLY A 138 -14.88 10.82 -24.31
N PHE A 139 -13.72 11.20 -24.84
CA PHE A 139 -13.00 12.39 -24.43
C PHE A 139 -12.97 13.33 -25.64
N GLU A 140 -13.54 14.50 -25.47
CA GLU A 140 -13.68 15.53 -26.49
C GLU A 140 -12.36 16.29 -26.61
N THR A 141 -11.79 16.34 -27.81
CA THR A 141 -10.59 17.14 -28.09
C THR A 141 -11.03 18.47 -28.68
N LEU A 142 -10.62 19.57 -28.03
CA LEU A 142 -10.84 20.91 -28.57
C LEU A 142 -9.80 21.23 -29.66
N PRO A 143 -10.21 21.88 -30.76
CA PRO A 143 -9.30 22.25 -31.83
C PRO A 143 -8.35 23.36 -31.39
N ILE A 144 -7.05 23.15 -31.65
CA ILE A 144 -6.03 24.19 -31.58
C ILE A 144 -6.17 25.02 -32.87
N MET A 145 -6.50 26.31 -32.73
CA MET A 145 -6.50 27.24 -33.85
C MET A 145 -5.08 27.79 -34.11
N PRO A 146 -4.76 28.10 -35.38
CA PRO A 146 -3.42 28.46 -35.86
C PRO A 146 -2.93 29.86 -35.43
#